data_AF-A0A9D5DEX7-F1
#
_entry.id   AF-A0A9D5DEX7-F1
#
_cell.length_a   1.000
_cell.length_b   1.000
_cell.length_c   1.000
_cell.angle_alpha   90.00
_cell.angle_beta   90.00
_cell.angle_gamma   90.00
#
_symmetry.space_group_name_H-M   'P 1'
#
loop_
_entity.id
_entity.type
_entity.pdbx_description
1 polymer ?
#
loop_
_entity_poly.entity_id
_entity_poly.type
_entity_poly.pdbx_seq_one_letter_code
_entity_poly.pdbx_strand_id
1 'polypeptide(L)'
;MAPPLCTPTATLFGMLGSTLATALSNLGAAYGTAKAGLAIASCGVMRPDLVMRSIIPAVMAGILGVYGLIVGVIICSQLRTDYSLYQGYCHLAAGIISGFSCAASGFTIGVAGDAGIRGTAQQSKLFVASMLILIFGEALAIYGIIVSLVLISSPSANNLCVPIK
;
A
#
# COMPACT_ATOMS: atom_id res chain seq x y z
N MET A 1 19.38 -35.15 -7.87
CA MET A 1 19.49 -33.86 -8.56
C MET A 1 20.06 -32.88 -7.55
N ALA A 2 21.25 -32.34 -7.75
CA ALA A 2 21.84 -31.43 -6.75
C ALA A 2 20.99 -30.15 -6.64
N PRO A 3 20.72 -29.63 -5.43
CA PRO A 3 20.02 -28.37 -5.26
C PRO A 3 20.83 -27.23 -5.91
N PRO A 4 20.17 -26.27 -6.60
CA PRO A 4 20.86 -25.13 -7.19
C PRO A 4 21.58 -24.28 -6.13
N LEU A 5 22.71 -23.69 -6.51
CA LEU A 5 23.46 -22.74 -5.68
C LEU A 5 22.64 -21.46 -5.48
N CYS A 6 22.69 -20.87 -4.28
CA CYS A 6 22.07 -19.57 -3.99
C CYS A 6 22.76 -18.46 -4.82
N THR A 7 22.16 -18.03 -5.92
CA THR A 7 22.71 -16.94 -6.74
C THR A 7 22.45 -15.57 -6.09
N PRO A 8 23.38 -14.61 -6.19
CA PRO A 8 23.17 -13.25 -5.67
C PRO A 8 22.01 -12.51 -6.37
N THR A 9 21.56 -12.98 -7.53
CA THR A 9 20.36 -12.46 -8.20
C THR A 9 19.07 -12.73 -7.40
N ALA A 10 19.04 -13.70 -6.50
CA ALA A 10 17.86 -13.99 -5.70
C ALA A 10 17.56 -12.85 -4.71
N THR A 11 18.58 -12.29 -4.05
CA THR A 11 18.42 -11.18 -3.10
C THR A 11 18.02 -9.89 -3.80
N LEU A 12 18.48 -9.66 -5.05
CA LEU A 12 18.05 -8.53 -5.88
C LEU A 12 16.51 -8.51 -6.05
N PHE A 13 15.88 -9.64 -6.33
CA PHE A 13 14.42 -9.71 -6.48
C PHE A 13 13.68 -9.42 -5.17
N GLY A 14 14.23 -9.85 -4.02
CA GLY A 14 13.69 -9.51 -2.70
C GLY A 14 13.78 -8.00 -2.39
N MET A 15 14.93 -7.37 -2.67
CA MET A 15 15.11 -5.92 -2.48
C MET A 15 14.22 -5.10 -3.41
N LEU A 16 14.06 -5.53 -4.67
CA LEU A 16 13.12 -4.93 -5.62
C LEU A 16 11.67 -5.02 -5.11
N GLY A 17 11.26 -6.16 -4.55
CA GLY A 17 9.95 -6.32 -3.91
C GLY A 17 9.70 -5.30 -2.81
N SER A 18 10.65 -5.12 -1.87
CA SER A 18 10.56 -4.11 -0.81
C SER A 18 10.49 -2.68 -1.35
N THR A 19 11.24 -2.38 -2.40
CA THR A 19 11.28 -1.04 -3.02
C THR A 19 9.94 -0.73 -3.71
N LEU A 20 9.39 -1.69 -4.45
CA LEU A 20 8.11 -1.54 -5.14
C LEU A 20 6.93 -1.44 -4.15
N ALA A 21 6.96 -2.21 -3.07
CA ALA A 21 5.94 -2.15 -2.02
C ALA A 21 5.83 -0.74 -1.43
N THR A 22 6.96 -0.13 -1.09
CA THR A 22 7.02 1.19 -0.45
C THR A 22 6.79 2.33 -1.44
N ALA A 23 7.47 2.32 -2.59
CA ALA A 23 7.40 3.40 -3.57
C ALA A 23 5.98 3.56 -4.15
N LEU A 24 5.33 2.47 -4.54
CA LEU A 24 3.98 2.52 -5.14
C LEU A 24 2.92 2.87 -4.10
N SER A 25 3.04 2.37 -2.86
CA SER A 25 2.12 2.73 -1.79
C SER A 25 2.22 4.20 -1.42
N ASN A 26 3.45 4.74 -1.36
CA ASN A 26 3.67 6.17 -1.13
C ASN A 26 3.14 7.03 -2.28
N LEU A 27 3.20 6.57 -3.53
CA LEU A 27 2.58 7.25 -4.66
C LEU A 27 1.05 7.36 -4.48
N GLY A 28 0.40 6.25 -4.10
CA GLY A 28 -1.05 6.23 -3.81
C GLY A 28 -1.43 7.17 -2.67
N ALA A 29 -0.69 7.13 -1.57
CA ALA A 29 -0.89 7.99 -0.41
C ALA A 29 -0.68 9.48 -0.76
N ALA A 30 0.36 9.80 -1.53
CA ALA A 30 0.65 11.16 -1.97
C ALA A 30 -0.47 11.70 -2.88
N TYR A 31 -0.94 10.91 -3.84
CA TYR A 31 -2.03 11.31 -4.72
C TYR A 31 -3.35 11.53 -3.96
N GLY A 32 -3.71 10.59 -3.09
CA GLY A 32 -4.92 10.68 -2.27
C GLY A 32 -4.89 11.93 -1.37
N THR A 33 -3.76 12.18 -0.73
CA THR A 33 -3.55 13.36 0.13
C THR A 33 -3.57 14.66 -0.66
N ALA A 34 -2.95 14.71 -1.85
CA ALA A 34 -2.93 15.91 -2.69
C ALA A 34 -4.35 16.31 -3.14
N LYS A 35 -5.14 15.34 -3.63
CA LYS A 35 -6.52 15.58 -4.05
C LYS A 35 -7.43 15.97 -2.87
N ALA A 36 -7.34 15.26 -1.74
CA ALA A 36 -8.10 15.60 -0.55
C ALA A 36 -7.72 16.99 0.01
N GLY A 37 -6.43 17.33 0.01
CA GLY A 37 -5.93 18.62 0.49
C GLY A 37 -6.48 19.81 -0.29
N LEU A 38 -6.58 19.71 -1.62
CA LEU A 38 -7.20 20.74 -2.47
C LEU A 38 -8.69 20.93 -2.13
N ALA A 39 -9.40 19.84 -1.87
CA ALA A 39 -10.81 19.87 -1.47
C ALA A 39 -11.00 20.52 -0.09
N ILE A 40 -10.16 20.16 0.88
CA ILE A 40 -10.18 20.72 2.24
C ILE A 40 -9.90 22.23 2.19
N ALA A 41 -8.87 22.66 1.46
CA ALA A 41 -8.51 24.07 1.35
C ALA A 41 -9.65 24.89 0.72
N SER A 42 -10.25 24.40 -0.38
CA SER A 42 -11.37 25.10 -1.03
C SER A 42 -12.64 25.12 -0.18
N CYS A 43 -12.92 24.05 0.59
CA CYS A 43 -14.02 24.02 1.54
C CYS A 43 -13.76 24.93 2.75
N GLY A 44 -12.53 25.02 3.21
CA GLY A 44 -12.15 25.78 4.42
C GLY A 44 -12.32 27.29 4.27
N VAL A 45 -12.20 27.82 3.06
CA VAL A 45 -12.48 29.24 2.77
C VAL A 45 -13.98 29.55 2.91
N MET A 46 -14.84 28.61 2.52
CA MET A 46 -16.30 28.82 2.50
C MET A 46 -16.96 28.45 3.84
N ARG A 47 -16.54 27.35 4.47
CA ARG A 47 -17.11 26.81 5.71
C ARG A 47 -15.99 26.27 6.63
N PRO A 48 -15.34 27.13 7.43
CA PRO A 48 -14.23 26.73 8.28
C PRO A 48 -14.63 25.71 9.36
N ASP A 49 -15.88 25.76 9.82
CA ASP A 49 -16.41 24.83 10.84
C ASP A 49 -16.37 23.36 10.40
N LEU A 50 -16.40 23.10 9.09
CA LEU A 50 -16.40 21.75 8.52
C LEU A 50 -14.99 21.19 8.27
N VAL A 51 -13.94 22.01 8.39
CA VAL A 51 -12.56 21.61 8.05
C VAL A 51 -12.10 20.40 8.86
N MET A 52 -12.35 20.40 10.18
CA MET A 52 -11.95 19.29 11.06
C MET A 52 -12.60 17.96 10.68
N ARG A 53 -13.84 17.98 10.17
CA ARG A 53 -14.52 16.77 9.69
C ARG A 53 -14.00 16.33 8.32
N SER A 54 -13.61 17.27 7.48
CA SER A 54 -13.09 17.01 6.13
C SER A 54 -11.64 16.49 6.10
N ILE A 55 -10.93 16.44 7.23
CA ILE A 55 -9.56 15.91 7.32
C ILE A 55 -9.53 14.37 7.23
N ILE A 56 -10.62 13.68 7.58
CA ILE A 56 -10.66 12.22 7.67
C ILE A 56 -10.21 11.52 6.37
N PRO A 57 -10.66 11.90 5.16
CA PRO A 57 -10.19 11.28 3.91
C PRO A 57 -8.69 11.47 3.66
N ALA A 58 -8.09 12.58 4.11
CA ALA A 58 -6.65 12.80 3.98
C ALA A 58 -5.86 11.87 4.93
N VAL A 59 -6.37 11.64 6.14
CA VAL A 59 -5.77 10.66 7.07
C VAL A 59 -5.88 9.25 6.53
N MET A 60 -7.05 8.88 5.97
CA MET A 60 -7.26 7.58 5.33
C MET A 60 -6.27 7.35 4.19
N ALA A 61 -6.02 8.36 3.34
CA ALA A 61 -4.99 8.28 2.30
C ALA A 61 -3.58 8.04 2.87
N GLY A 62 -3.26 8.60 4.04
CA GLY A 62 -1.96 8.44 4.71
C GLY A 62 -1.70 7.01 5.21
N ILE A 63 -2.73 6.28 5.62
CA ILE A 63 -2.58 4.90 6.14
C ILE A 63 -2.08 3.94 5.05
N LEU A 64 -2.35 4.21 3.76
CA LEU A 64 -1.87 3.39 2.65
C LEU A 64 -0.34 3.35 2.56
N GLY A 65 0.36 4.43 2.94
CA GLY A 65 1.82 4.43 3.02
C GLY A 65 2.34 3.50 4.11
N VAL A 66 1.65 3.42 5.24
CA VAL A 66 1.99 2.53 6.37
C VAL A 66 1.85 1.07 5.95
N TYR A 67 0.81 0.74 5.19
CA TYR A 67 0.63 -0.59 4.64
C TYR A 67 1.81 -1.06 3.77
N GLY A 68 2.27 -0.22 2.84
CA GLY A 68 3.45 -0.51 2.03
C GLY A 68 4.74 -0.61 2.85
N LEU A 69 4.89 0.24 3.87
CA LEU A 69 6.02 0.21 4.80
C LEU A 69 6.08 -1.11 5.58
N ILE A 70 4.95 -1.59 6.11
CA ILE A 70 4.89 -2.86 6.86
C ILE A 70 5.39 -4.01 5.97
N VAL A 71 4.88 -4.12 4.74
CA VAL A 71 5.31 -5.18 3.81
C VAL A 71 6.81 -5.07 3.48
N GLY A 72 7.31 -3.86 3.20
CA GLY A 72 8.73 -3.64 2.91
C GLY A 72 9.65 -4.02 4.07
N VAL A 73 9.29 -3.65 5.30
CA VAL A 73 10.07 -3.99 6.51
C VAL A 73 10.09 -5.50 6.75
N ILE A 74 8.96 -6.20 6.56
CA ILE A 74 8.89 -7.65 6.72
C ILE A 74 9.77 -8.36 5.69
N ILE A 75 9.72 -7.93 4.42
CA ILE A 75 10.59 -8.49 3.37
C ILE A 75 12.06 -8.28 3.75
N CYS A 76 12.43 -7.05 4.13
CA CYS A 76 13.80 -6.71 4.52
C CYS A 76 14.32 -7.55 5.70
N SER A 77 13.46 -7.81 6.69
CA SER A 77 13.79 -8.66 7.86
C SER A 77 14.04 -10.13 7.51
N GLN A 78 13.59 -10.60 6.34
CA GLN A 78 13.72 -11.99 5.91
C GLN A 78 14.85 -12.22 4.90
N LEU A 79 15.56 -11.16 4.48
CA LEU A 79 16.73 -11.31 3.62
C LEU A 79 17.87 -11.98 4.42
N ARG A 80 18.32 -13.13 3.94
CA ARG A 80 19.45 -13.90 4.49
C ARG A 80 20.44 -14.25 3.37
N THR A 81 21.61 -14.76 3.72
CA THR A 81 22.59 -15.27 2.75
C THR A 81 22.11 -16.53 2.04
N ASP A 82 21.27 -17.33 2.71
CA ASP A 82 20.72 -18.60 2.22
C ASP A 82 19.37 -18.37 1.51
N TYR A 83 19.38 -17.54 0.48
CA TYR A 83 18.16 -17.06 -0.16
C TYR A 83 17.90 -17.77 -1.49
N SER A 84 16.77 -18.49 -1.58
CA SER A 84 16.39 -19.22 -2.79
C SER A 84 15.73 -18.31 -3.83
N LEU A 85 15.87 -18.66 -5.11
CA LEU A 85 15.19 -17.94 -6.21
C LEU A 85 13.66 -17.96 -6.07
N TYR A 86 13.09 -19.07 -5.57
CA TYR A 86 11.66 -19.18 -5.29
C TYR A 86 11.20 -18.11 -4.28
N GLN A 87 11.93 -17.98 -3.17
CA GLN A 87 11.64 -16.95 -2.16
C GLN A 87 11.81 -15.53 -2.72
N GLY A 88 12.81 -15.32 -3.59
CA GLY A 88 12.98 -14.05 -4.33
C GLY A 88 11.76 -13.66 -5.15
N TYR A 89 11.21 -14.59 -5.92
CA TYR A 89 10.00 -14.32 -6.70
C TYR A 89 8.76 -14.14 -5.83
N CYS A 90 8.63 -14.88 -4.73
CA CYS A 90 7.54 -14.68 -3.76
C CYS A 90 7.57 -13.28 -3.15
N HIS A 91 8.74 -12.79 -2.70
CA HIS A 91 8.87 -11.45 -2.12
C HIS A 91 8.71 -10.33 -3.16
N LEU A 92 9.14 -10.55 -4.39
CA LEU A 92 8.87 -9.63 -5.50
C LEU A 92 7.36 -9.53 -5.78
N ALA A 93 6.68 -10.68 -5.91
CA ALA A 93 5.25 -10.72 -6.16
C ALA A 93 4.46 -10.08 -5.01
N ALA A 94 4.84 -10.37 -3.76
CA ALA A 94 4.24 -9.76 -2.58
C ALA A 94 4.36 -8.24 -2.62
N GLY A 95 5.53 -7.69 -2.97
CA GLY A 95 5.72 -6.25 -3.05
C GLY A 95 4.92 -5.58 -4.18
N ILE A 96 4.82 -6.21 -5.34
CA ILE A 96 4.05 -5.71 -6.49
C ILE A 96 2.56 -5.68 -6.16
N ILE A 97 2.01 -6.75 -5.58
CA ILE A 97 0.59 -6.86 -5.23
C ILE A 97 0.21 -5.76 -4.22
N SER A 98 0.93 -5.66 -3.10
CA SER A 98 0.62 -4.64 -2.08
C SER A 98 0.79 -3.22 -2.63
N GLY A 99 1.86 -2.98 -3.40
CA GLY A 99 2.16 -1.67 -3.96
C GLY A 99 1.10 -1.17 -4.93
N PHE A 100 0.72 -2.00 -5.92
CA PHE A 100 -0.31 -1.63 -6.89
C PHE A 100 -1.71 -1.53 -6.28
N SER A 101 -2.06 -2.41 -5.34
CA SER A 101 -3.33 -2.31 -4.60
C SER A 101 -3.44 -1.02 -3.81
N CYS A 102 -2.37 -0.61 -3.12
CA CYS A 102 -2.33 0.69 -2.42
C CYS A 102 -2.36 1.87 -3.40
N ALA A 103 -1.64 1.81 -4.52
CA ALA A 103 -1.70 2.87 -5.53
C ALA A 103 -3.12 3.05 -6.09
N ALA A 104 -3.81 1.96 -6.43
CA ALA A 104 -5.18 1.99 -6.93
C ALA A 104 -6.18 2.50 -5.88
N SER A 105 -6.07 2.02 -4.64
CA SER A 105 -6.91 2.49 -3.53
C SER A 105 -6.72 3.99 -3.27
N GLY A 106 -5.47 4.48 -3.28
CA GLY A 106 -5.17 5.90 -3.11
C GLY A 106 -5.75 6.79 -4.22
N PHE A 107 -5.80 6.29 -5.45
CA PHE A 107 -6.46 6.97 -6.56
C PHE A 107 -7.98 7.08 -6.33
N THR A 108 -8.63 5.98 -5.95
CA THR A 108 -10.06 5.97 -5.63
C THR A 108 -10.40 6.89 -4.47
N ILE A 109 -9.63 6.83 -3.37
CA ILE A 109 -9.81 7.68 -2.18
C ILE A 109 -9.61 9.15 -2.52
N GLY A 110 -8.61 9.49 -3.34
CA GLY A 110 -8.35 10.88 -3.73
C GLY A 110 -9.50 11.49 -4.54
N VAL A 111 -10.00 10.78 -5.54
CA VAL A 111 -11.09 11.27 -6.40
C VAL A 111 -12.42 11.30 -5.65
N ALA A 112 -12.77 10.21 -4.95
CA ALA A 112 -14.00 10.14 -4.17
C ALA A 112 -13.99 11.12 -3.00
N GLY A 113 -12.84 11.33 -2.36
CA GLY A 113 -12.63 12.27 -1.27
C GLY A 113 -12.79 13.73 -1.73
N ASP A 114 -12.21 14.11 -2.87
CA ASP A 114 -12.35 15.48 -3.42
C ASP A 114 -13.82 15.81 -3.74
N ALA A 115 -14.52 14.90 -4.43
CA ALA A 115 -15.95 15.07 -4.71
C ALA A 115 -16.81 15.05 -3.43
N GLY A 116 -16.49 14.16 -2.50
CA GLY A 116 -17.21 13.97 -1.25
C GLY A 116 -17.12 15.16 -0.30
N ILE A 117 -15.94 15.76 -0.16
CA ILE A 117 -15.73 16.97 0.65
C ILE A 117 -16.47 18.16 0.03
N ARG A 118 -16.39 18.34 -1.29
CA ARG A 118 -17.11 19.42 -1.99
C ARG A 118 -18.64 19.26 -1.91
N GLY A 119 -19.15 18.04 -1.99
CA GLY A 119 -20.57 17.73 -1.81
C GLY A 119 -21.04 17.96 -0.37
N THR A 120 -20.23 17.55 0.60
CA THR A 120 -20.49 17.79 2.04
C THR A 120 -20.46 19.27 2.36
N ALA A 121 -19.62 20.04 1.66
CA ALA A 121 -19.60 21.49 1.77
C ALA A 121 -20.93 22.12 1.37
N GLN A 122 -21.71 21.53 0.46
CA GLN A 122 -23.05 22.00 0.11
C GLN A 122 -24.11 21.48 1.09
N GLN A 123 -24.08 20.18 1.39
CA GLN A 123 -25.04 19.54 2.28
C GLN A 123 -24.36 18.54 3.23
N SER A 124 -24.35 18.89 4.52
CA SER A 124 -23.67 18.13 5.57
C SER A 124 -24.20 16.70 5.76
N LYS A 125 -25.43 16.41 5.33
CA LYS A 125 -26.03 15.06 5.36
C LYS A 125 -25.30 14.07 4.42
N LEU A 126 -24.58 14.55 3.40
CA LEU A 126 -23.79 13.67 2.52
C LEU A 126 -22.49 13.14 3.15
N PHE A 127 -22.08 13.68 4.30
CA PHE A 127 -20.83 13.29 4.96
C PHE A 127 -20.73 11.78 5.21
N VAL A 128 -21.80 11.18 5.75
CA VAL A 128 -21.82 9.75 6.07
C VAL A 128 -21.77 8.89 4.80
N ALA A 129 -22.47 9.30 3.74
CA ALA A 129 -22.45 8.59 2.46
C ALA A 129 -21.06 8.64 1.82
N SER A 130 -20.39 9.79 1.86
CA SER A 130 -19.01 9.93 1.38
C SER A 130 -18.04 9.06 2.17
N MET A 131 -18.20 8.98 3.49
CA MET A 131 -17.37 8.15 4.37
C MET A 131 -17.50 6.66 4.02
N LEU A 132 -18.73 6.18 3.77
CA LEU A 132 -18.97 4.78 3.40
C LEU A 132 -18.24 4.40 2.10
N ILE A 133 -18.25 5.29 1.10
CA ILE A 133 -17.55 5.08 -0.17
C ILE A 133 -16.03 4.99 0.06
N LEU A 134 -15.48 5.85 0.91
CA LEU A 134 -14.05 5.85 1.26
C LEU A 134 -13.62 4.55 1.93
N ILE A 135 -14.45 4.00 2.84
CA ILE A 135 -14.18 2.71 3.50
C ILE A 135 -14.09 1.57 2.49
N PHE A 136 -15.00 1.50 1.51
CA PHE A 136 -14.91 0.51 0.43
C PHE A 136 -13.69 0.72 -0.47
N GLY A 137 -13.29 1.98 -0.69
CA GLY A 137 -12.06 2.32 -1.40
C GLY A 137 -10.81 1.81 -0.68
N GLU A 138 -10.78 1.89 0.66
CA GLU A 138 -9.66 1.41 1.47
C GLU A 138 -9.57 -0.12 1.52
N ALA A 139 -10.71 -0.83 1.49
CA ALA A 139 -10.74 -2.29 1.49
C ALA A 139 -9.91 -2.91 0.35
N LEU A 140 -9.80 -2.23 -0.79
CA LEU A 140 -8.95 -2.63 -1.92
C LEU A 140 -7.47 -2.77 -1.54
N ALA A 141 -6.95 -1.89 -0.68
CA ALA A 141 -5.58 -1.95 -0.19
C ALA A 141 -5.39 -3.14 0.77
N ILE A 142 -6.36 -3.34 1.67
CA ILE A 142 -6.34 -4.44 2.65
C ILE A 142 -6.29 -5.80 1.95
N TYR A 143 -7.06 -6.00 0.89
CA TYR A 143 -7.03 -7.24 0.11
C TYR A 143 -5.63 -7.53 -0.46
N GLY A 144 -4.94 -6.50 -0.98
CA GLY A 144 -3.59 -6.65 -1.50
C GLY A 144 -2.59 -7.06 -0.42
N ILE A 145 -2.63 -6.42 0.74
CA ILE A 145 -1.69 -6.69 1.84
C ILE A 145 -1.88 -8.11 2.40
N ILE A 146 -3.13 -8.56 2.56
CA ILE A 146 -3.40 -9.92 3.07
C ILE A 146 -2.75 -10.95 2.15
N VAL A 147 -2.91 -10.81 0.84
CA VAL A 147 -2.29 -11.70 -0.15
C VAL A 147 -0.77 -11.62 -0.07
N SER A 148 -0.19 -10.41 0.02
CA SER A 148 1.25 -10.23 0.18
C SER A 148 1.80 -10.91 1.44
N LEU A 149 1.10 -10.81 2.57
CA LEU A 149 1.50 -11.45 3.83
C LEU A 149 1.46 -12.98 3.75
N VAL A 150 0.45 -13.54 3.07
CA VAL A 150 0.37 -14.99 2.84
C VAL A 150 1.52 -15.48 1.97
N LEU A 151 1.90 -14.72 0.93
CA LEU A 151 3.04 -15.04 0.07
C LEU A 151 4.36 -15.00 0.84
N ILE A 152 4.54 -14.00 1.69
CA ILE A 152 5.74 -13.87 2.54
C ILE A 152 5.80 -14.99 3.59
N SER A 153 4.66 -15.42 4.12
CA SER A 153 4.58 -16.49 5.13
C SER A 153 4.65 -17.90 4.53
N SER A 154 4.55 -18.06 3.21
CA SER A 154 4.57 -19.38 2.58
C SER A 154 5.94 -20.03 2.77
N PRO A 155 5.99 -21.29 3.25
CA PRO A 155 7.24 -21.92 3.67
C PRO A 155 8.20 -22.09 2.49
N SER A 156 9.38 -21.48 2.62
CA SER A 156 10.56 -21.83 1.83
C SER A 156 10.79 -23.34 2.00
N ALA A 157 10.54 -24.14 0.97
CA ALA A 157 10.69 -25.59 1.09
C ALA A 157 12.14 -25.89 1.55
N ASN A 158 12.26 -26.55 2.69
CA ASN A 158 13.56 -26.91 3.26
C ASN A 158 14.38 -27.66 2.19
N ASN A 159 15.62 -27.22 1.95
CA ASN A 159 16.59 -27.78 1.00
C ASN A 159 16.45 -27.36 -0.49
N LEU A 160 15.88 -26.19 -0.80
CA LEU A 160 15.86 -25.69 -2.18
C LEU A 160 17.23 -25.25 -2.71
N CYS A 161 18.14 -24.74 -1.86
CA CYS A 161 19.44 -24.23 -2.28
C CYS A 161 20.55 -24.49 -1.23
N VAL A 162 21.80 -24.59 -1.68
CA VAL A 162 23.00 -24.68 -0.82
C VAL A 162 23.77 -23.36 -0.92
N PRO A 163 24.23 -22.78 0.20
CA PRO A 163 25.02 -21.55 0.18
C PRO A 163 26.33 -21.74 -0.59
N ILE A 164 26.72 -20.70 -1.34
CA ILE A 164 28.03 -20.63 -1.99
C ILE A 164 29.07 -20.48 -0.87
N LYS A 165 29.91 -21.49 -0.68
CA LYS A 165 31.02 -21.46 0.28
C LYS A 165 32.19 -20.63 -0.23
#